data_AF-A0A7S6RVQ2-F1
#
_entry.id   AF-A0A7S6RVQ2-F1
#
_cell.length_a   1.000
_cell.length_b   1.000
_cell.length_c   1.000
_cell.angle_alpha   90.00
_cell.angle_beta   90.00
_cell.angle_gamma   90.00
#
_symmetry.space_group_name_H-M   'P 1'
#
loop_
_entity.id
_entity.type
_entity.pdbx_description
1 polymer ?
#
loop_
_entity_poly.entity_id
_entity_poly.type
_entity_poly.pdbx_seq_one_letter_code
_entity_poly.pdbx_strand_id
1 'polypeptide(L)'
;MKKTYLLSTVLLMFLSSSVIAEETLTEKLETKTNDVERATNKAINRAQEATCTDSDAECLKQKAKNRASEAYDATKDKASEIKNKVD
;
A
#
# COMPACT_ATOMS: atom_id res chain seq x y z
N MET A 1 -18.88 -28.80 -40.63
CA MET A 1 -19.22 -28.52 -39.21
C MET A 1 -18.30 -29.18 -38.19
N LYS A 2 -17.42 -30.16 -38.51
CA LYS A 2 -16.51 -30.77 -37.52
C LYS A 2 -15.24 -29.96 -37.20
N LYS A 3 -14.76 -29.11 -38.13
CA LYS A 3 -13.52 -28.33 -37.98
C LYS A 3 -13.64 -27.15 -37.01
N THR A 4 -14.85 -26.63 -36.79
CA THR A 4 -15.12 -25.54 -35.84
C THR A 4 -15.15 -26.01 -34.38
N TYR A 5 -15.56 -27.25 -34.11
CA TYR A 5 -15.54 -27.81 -32.74
C TYR A 5 -14.13 -28.07 -32.22
N LEU A 6 -13.19 -28.46 -33.09
CA LEU A 6 -11.79 -28.70 -32.70
C LEU A 6 -11.03 -27.42 -32.32
N LEU A 7 -11.40 -26.26 -32.87
CA LEU A 7 -10.81 -24.98 -32.50
C LEU A 7 -11.34 -24.47 -31.14
N SER A 8 -12.60 -24.81 -30.81
CA SER A 8 -13.24 -24.37 -29.57
C SER A 8 -12.72 -25.13 -28.33
N THR A 9 -12.28 -26.38 -28.49
CA THR A 9 -11.81 -27.20 -27.36
C THR A 9 -10.38 -26.85 -26.92
N VAL A 10 -9.53 -26.37 -27.83
CA VAL A 10 -8.15 -25.94 -27.51
C VAL A 10 -8.15 -24.62 -26.73
N LEU A 11 -9.08 -23.71 -27.03
CA LEU A 11 -9.19 -22.43 -26.33
C LEU A 11 -9.61 -22.60 -24.85
N LEU A 12 -10.43 -23.61 -24.55
CA LEU A 12 -10.92 -23.86 -23.20
C LEU A 12 -9.86 -24.47 -22.26
N MET A 13 -8.82 -25.13 -22.81
CA MET A 13 -7.72 -25.70 -22.02
C MET A 13 -6.70 -24.66 -21.53
N PHE A 14 -6.71 -23.43 -22.05
CA PHE A 14 -5.83 -22.35 -21.59
C PHE A 14 -6.38 -21.55 -20.39
N LEU A 15 -7.65 -21.77 -20.02
CA LEU A 15 -8.31 -21.05 -18.92
C LEU A 15 -8.18 -21.74 -17.55
N SER A 16 -7.58 -22.93 -17.47
CA SER A 16 -7.45 -23.67 -16.22
C SER A 16 -6.23 -23.29 -15.36
N SER A 17 -5.37 -22.37 -15.83
CA SER A 17 -4.17 -21.95 -15.10
C SER A 17 -4.30 -20.64 -14.32
N SER A 18 -5.50 -20.08 -14.16
CA SER A 18 -5.72 -18.93 -13.26
C SER A 18 -6.10 -19.38 -11.85
N VAL A 19 -5.26 -20.20 -11.21
CA VAL A 19 -5.00 -19.97 -9.77
C VAL A 19 -4.11 -18.74 -9.73
N ILE A 20 -4.73 -17.59 -10.00
CA ILE A 20 -4.09 -16.31 -9.79
C ILE A 20 -3.96 -16.22 -8.29
N ALA A 21 -2.73 -15.98 -7.86
CA ALA A 21 -2.38 -15.68 -6.50
C ALA A 21 -3.06 -14.36 -6.08
N GLU A 22 -4.37 -14.43 -5.86
CA GLU A 22 -5.24 -13.34 -5.40
C GLU A 22 -4.68 -12.75 -4.11
N GLU A 23 -4.12 -13.57 -3.23
CA GLU A 23 -3.44 -13.11 -2.02
C GLU A 23 -2.21 -12.26 -2.36
N THR A 24 -1.31 -12.73 -3.24
CA THR A 24 -0.10 -11.96 -3.59
C THR A 24 -0.38 -10.68 -4.38
N LEU A 25 -1.46 -10.61 -5.18
CA LEU A 25 -1.83 -9.39 -5.88
C LEU A 25 -2.49 -8.38 -4.94
N THR A 26 -3.33 -8.85 -4.02
CA THR A 26 -4.01 -8.01 -3.02
C THR A 26 -3.00 -7.45 -2.02
N GLU A 27 -2.09 -8.27 -1.50
CA GLU A 27 -1.01 -7.82 -0.59
C GLU A 27 -0.05 -6.84 -1.26
N LYS A 28 0.28 -7.05 -2.53
CA LYS A 28 1.14 -6.14 -3.30
C LYS A 28 0.44 -4.82 -3.63
N LEU A 29 -0.88 -4.82 -3.71
CA LEU A 29 -1.70 -3.62 -3.81
C LEU A 29 -1.76 -2.88 -2.47
N GLU A 30 -2.02 -3.59 -1.37
CA GLU A 30 -2.11 -3.03 -0.02
C GLU A 30 -0.79 -2.38 0.43
N THR A 31 0.35 -3.03 0.18
CA THR A 31 1.67 -2.48 0.48
C THR A 31 1.96 -1.21 -0.32
N LYS A 32 1.60 -1.17 -1.61
CA LYS A 32 1.71 0.04 -2.42
C LYS A 32 0.80 1.17 -1.96
N THR A 33 -0.42 0.88 -1.52
CA THR A 33 -1.31 1.91 -0.95
C THR A 33 -0.77 2.47 0.36
N ASN A 34 -0.24 1.64 1.26
CA ASN A 34 0.37 2.10 2.51
C ASN A 34 1.60 2.99 2.25
N ASP A 35 2.44 2.62 1.27
CA ASP A 35 3.60 3.44 0.88
C ASP A 35 3.20 4.83 0.38
N VAL A 36 2.14 4.90 -0.42
CA VAL A 36 1.60 6.17 -0.96
C VAL A 36 0.97 7.01 0.14
N GLU A 37 0.19 6.39 1.04
CA GLU A 37 -0.42 7.06 2.19
C GLU A 37 0.66 7.66 3.09
N ARG A 38 1.71 6.90 3.41
CA ARG A 38 2.86 7.37 4.20
C ARG A 38 3.59 8.54 3.56
N ALA A 39 3.86 8.44 2.25
CA ALA A 39 4.51 9.54 1.52
C ALA A 39 3.65 10.81 1.54
N THR A 40 2.33 10.65 1.42
CA THR A 40 1.36 11.74 1.47
C THR A 40 1.29 12.37 2.86
N ASN A 41 1.15 11.57 3.93
CA ASN A 41 1.14 12.05 5.31
C ASN A 41 2.43 12.80 5.65
N LYS A 42 3.58 12.28 5.20
CA LYS A 42 4.87 12.96 5.38
C LYS A 42 4.89 14.31 4.67
N ALA A 43 4.43 14.38 3.42
CA ALA A 43 4.37 15.63 2.68
C ALA A 43 3.45 16.67 3.35
N ILE A 44 2.27 16.25 3.82
CA ILE A 44 1.33 17.09 4.57
C ILE A 44 1.97 17.59 5.87
N ASN A 45 2.62 16.71 6.63
CA ASN A 45 3.30 17.06 7.87
C ASN A 45 4.41 18.10 7.65
N ARG A 46 5.20 17.96 6.58
CA ARG A 46 6.22 18.94 6.22
C ARG A 46 5.63 20.26 5.75
N ALA A 47 4.51 20.23 5.03
CA ALA A 47 3.77 21.44 4.67
C ALA A 47 3.28 22.16 5.93
N GLN A 48 2.65 21.45 6.88
CA GLN A 48 2.20 22.03 8.14
C GLN A 48 3.35 22.61 8.98
N GLU A 49 4.50 21.92 9.05
CA GLU A 49 5.69 22.44 9.71
C GLU A 49 6.20 23.73 9.05
N ALA A 50 6.17 23.80 7.71
CA ALA A 50 6.64 24.96 6.94
C ALA A 50 5.68 26.15 6.97
N THR A 51 4.37 25.89 7.09
CA THR A 51 3.33 26.92 7.17
C THR A 51 2.99 27.32 8.60
N CYS A 52 3.65 26.75 9.61
CA CYS A 52 3.41 27.12 11.00
C CYS A 52 3.95 28.52 11.27
N THR A 53 3.04 29.46 11.57
CA THR A 53 3.36 30.84 11.92
C THR A 53 2.91 31.21 13.34
N ASP A 54 2.54 30.21 14.14
CA ASP A 54 2.17 30.36 15.54
C ASP A 54 3.42 30.57 16.43
N SER A 55 3.23 30.61 17.75
CA SER A 55 4.34 30.67 18.69
C SER A 55 5.31 29.49 18.53
N ASP A 56 6.59 29.70 18.81
CA ASP A 56 7.64 28.67 18.73
C ASP A 56 7.26 27.37 19.46
N ALA A 57 6.60 27.49 20.63
CA ALA A 57 6.16 26.35 21.41
C ALA A 57 5.09 25.51 20.68
N GLU A 58 4.12 26.16 20.03
CA GLU A 58 3.07 25.47 19.26
C GLU A 58 3.65 24.84 17.99
N CYS A 59 4.52 25.55 17.25
CA CYS A 59 5.17 24.98 16.07
C CYS A 59 6.07 23.78 16.41
N LEU A 60 6.78 23.83 17.55
CA LEU A 60 7.62 22.74 18.02
C LEU A 60 6.78 21.53 18.49
N LYS A 61 5.65 21.78 19.16
CA LYS A 61 4.67 20.76 19.53
C LYS A 61 4.05 20.09 18.29
N GLN A 62 3.69 20.87 17.28
CA GLN A 62 3.14 20.36 16.03
C GLN A 62 4.16 19.52 15.27
N LYS A 63 5.42 19.99 15.18
CA LYS A 63 6.54 19.20 14.65
C LYS A 63 6.74 17.89 15.41
N ALA A 64 6.70 17.92 16.74
CA ALA A 64 6.81 16.71 17.56
C ALA A 64 5.67 15.72 17.28
N LYS A 65 4.43 16.21 17.17
CA LYS A 65 3.25 15.40 16.82
C LYS A 65 3.38 14.77 15.44
N ASN A 66 3.83 15.54 14.45
CA ASN A 66 4.05 15.07 13.08
C ASN A 66 5.11 13.96 13.04
N ARG A 67 6.22 14.14 13.75
CA ARG A 67 7.27 13.10 13.89
C ARG A 67 6.79 11.84 14.60
N ALA A 68 5.96 11.97 15.63
CA ALA A 68 5.37 10.83 16.33
C ALA A 68 4.44 10.03 15.41
N SER A 69 3.63 10.73 14.59
CA SER A 69 2.78 10.08 13.58
C SER A 69 3.62 9.34 12.54
N GLU A 70 4.68 9.97 12.01
CA GLU A 70 5.60 9.32 11.05
C GLU A 70 6.23 8.04 11.63
N ALA A 71 6.58 8.04 12.92
CA ALA A 71 7.15 6.87 13.59
C ALA A 71 6.11 5.75 13.82
N TYR A 72 4.86 6.12 14.13
CA TYR A 72 3.76 5.17 14.25
C TYR A 72 3.48 4.48 12.91
N ASP A 73 3.36 5.25 11.82
CA ASP A 73 3.14 4.72 10.48
C ASP A 73 4.25 3.75 10.06
N ALA A 74 5.52 4.10 10.30
CA ALA A 74 6.66 3.21 10.04
C ALA A 74 6.64 1.92 10.86
N THR A 75 6.09 1.97 12.08
CA THR A 75 5.95 0.79 12.94
C THR A 75 4.82 -0.11 12.45
N LYS A 76 3.70 0.49 12.05
CA LYS A 76 2.55 -0.22 11.46
C LYS A 76 2.96 -0.93 10.17
N ASP A 77 3.71 -0.28 9.29
CA ASP A 77 4.22 -0.88 8.05
C ASP A 77 5.08 -2.12 8.35
N LYS A 78 6.02 -2.02 9.30
CA LYS A 78 6.84 -3.15 9.72
C LYS A 78 6.02 -4.29 10.31
N ALA A 79 4.98 -3.99 11.08
CA ALA A 79 4.08 -5.00 11.63
C ALA A 79 3.31 -5.73 10.52
N SER A 80 2.80 -4.99 9.53
CA SER A 80 2.12 -5.57 8.36
C SER A 80 3.08 -6.41 7.50
N GLU A 81 4.31 -5.96 7.28
CA GLU A 81 5.34 -6.75 6.57
C GLU A 81 5.68 -8.05 7.30
N ILE A 82 5.72 -8.04 8.64
CA ILE A 82 5.97 -9.25 9.43
C ILE A 82 4.77 -10.19 9.33
N LYS A 83 3.54 -9.68 9.43
CA LYS A 83 2.33 -10.48 9.30
C LYS A 83 2.28 -11.20 7.94
N ASN A 84 2.52 -10.48 6.84
CA ASN A 84 2.52 -11.03 5.48
C ASN A 84 3.70 -11.98 5.18
N LYS A 85 4.71 -12.04 6.06
CA LYS A 85 5.79 -13.06 5.96
C LYS A 85 5.50 -14.32 6.77
N VAL A 86 4.53 -14.25 7.68
CA VAL A 86 4.17 -15.32 8.62
C VAL A 86 2.93 -16.08 8.14
N ASP A 87 1.98 -15.39 7.49
CA ASP A 87 0.96 -16.01 6.64
C ASP A 87 1.61 -16.67 5.39
#